data_AF-A0ABD6SFA0-F1
#
_entry.id   AF-A0ABD6SFA0-F1
#
_cell.length_a   1.000
_cell.length_b   1.000
_cell.length_c   1.000
_cell.angle_alpha   90.00
_cell.angle_beta   90.00
_cell.angle_gamma   90.00
#
_symmetry.space_group_name_H-M   'P 1'
#
loop_
_entity.id
_entity.type
_entity.pdbx_description
1 polymer ?
#
loop_
_entity_poly.entity_id
_entity_poly.type
_entity_poly.pdbx_seq_one_letter_code
_entity_poly.pdbx_strand_id
1 'polypeptide(L)'
;MQLREVENIKSKGASCGLYAVAMTIEALTNGKYVEEWLGDFLIGLAKARSLTHVGELFEIDKVEELLLWLNGYLLSLDYQVKTFDTAEELEQVIEDGLKRGYYAMIPYYAKSAYPYVPSKKPDMKNVHWGVIWGMENGLVQGSQSNPYKKKALRDQKVIDVYEANAVLDGKVFEWYKYLKCKCMEVTKVPKKIAEYKNQVKKTCRQESCVQLDRLHPQNCLQTVNLKGKLILIGLHK
;
A
#
# COMPACT_ATOMS: atom_id res chain seq x y z
N MET A 1 -25.01 -1.56 -9.51
CA MET A 1 -24.01 -2.55 -9.97
C MET A 1 -23.41 -3.17 -8.73
N GLN A 2 -23.54 -4.49 -8.54
CA GLN A 2 -22.93 -5.15 -7.39
C GLN A 2 -21.45 -5.35 -7.68
N LEU A 3 -20.58 -4.84 -6.81
CA LEU A 3 -19.13 -5.05 -6.93
C LEU A 3 -18.82 -6.52 -6.62
N ARG A 4 -17.89 -7.09 -7.36
CA ARG A 4 -17.45 -8.47 -7.11
C ARG A 4 -16.41 -8.52 -5.99
N GLU A 5 -16.40 -9.64 -5.28
CA GLU A 5 -15.34 -9.97 -4.33
C GLU A 5 -13.97 -9.89 -5.01
N VAL A 6 -12.99 -9.34 -4.30
CA VAL A 6 -11.63 -9.18 -4.79
C VAL A 6 -10.82 -10.41 -4.42
N GLU A 7 -10.22 -11.07 -5.40
CA GLU A 7 -9.30 -12.17 -5.16
C GLU A 7 -7.86 -11.69 -4.93
N ASN A 8 -7.10 -12.41 -4.11
CA ASN A 8 -5.72 -12.06 -3.84
C ASN A 8 -4.82 -12.56 -4.97
N ILE A 9 -4.09 -11.64 -5.58
CA ILE A 9 -3.07 -11.94 -6.59
C ILE A 9 -1.82 -12.49 -5.91
N LYS A 10 -1.21 -13.52 -6.50
CA LYS A 10 0.07 -14.07 -6.01
C LYS A 10 1.19 -13.03 -6.13
N SER A 11 1.69 -12.55 -4.99
CA SER A 11 2.81 -11.60 -4.95
C SER A 11 4.18 -12.28 -5.02
N LYS A 12 5.06 -11.75 -5.89
CA LYS A 12 6.52 -11.97 -5.84
C LYS A 12 7.19 -10.79 -5.10
N GLY A 13 6.98 -10.70 -3.79
CA GLY A 13 7.77 -9.82 -2.92
C GLY A 13 6.98 -8.81 -2.08
N ALA A 14 7.69 -7.78 -1.66
CA ALA A 14 7.18 -6.67 -0.86
C ALA A 14 6.64 -5.58 -1.79
N SER A 15 5.34 -5.62 -2.13
CA SER A 15 4.67 -4.54 -2.87
C SER A 15 3.17 -4.39 -2.55
N CYS A 16 2.81 -4.31 -1.27
CA CYS A 16 1.40 -4.32 -0.86
C CYS A 16 0.54 -3.24 -1.55
N GLY A 17 1.10 -2.04 -1.82
CA GLY A 17 0.39 -1.00 -2.56
C GLY A 17 0.13 -1.32 -4.04
N LEU A 18 1.13 -1.83 -4.78
CA LEU A 18 0.91 -2.21 -6.18
C LEU A 18 -0.05 -3.40 -6.28
N TYR A 19 0.07 -4.36 -5.37
CA TYR A 19 -0.83 -5.52 -5.38
C TYR A 19 -2.27 -5.14 -5.00
N ALA A 20 -2.49 -4.16 -4.12
CA ALA A 20 -3.83 -3.63 -3.87
C ALA A 20 -4.44 -3.01 -5.15
N VAL A 21 -3.65 -2.25 -5.91
CA VAL A 21 -4.08 -1.75 -7.22
C VAL A 21 -4.34 -2.91 -8.18
N ALA A 22 -3.43 -3.86 -8.30
CA ALA A 22 -3.57 -5.03 -9.16
C ALA A 22 -4.85 -5.81 -8.87
N MET A 23 -5.13 -6.08 -7.59
CA MET A 23 -6.34 -6.74 -7.12
C MET A 23 -7.59 -5.97 -7.52
N THR A 24 -7.58 -4.64 -7.39
CA THR A 24 -8.70 -3.78 -7.79
C THR A 24 -8.90 -3.77 -9.31
N ILE A 25 -7.82 -3.73 -10.09
CA ILE A 25 -7.86 -3.74 -11.55
C ILE A 25 -8.32 -5.09 -12.09
N GLU A 26 -7.83 -6.19 -11.51
CA GLU A 26 -8.36 -7.52 -11.75
C GLU A 26 -9.87 -7.44 -11.51
N ALA A 27 -10.30 -7.06 -10.31
CA ALA A 27 -11.72 -6.93 -9.91
C ALA A 27 -12.57 -6.10 -10.90
N LEU A 28 -12.10 -4.96 -11.36
CA LEU A 28 -12.84 -4.12 -12.30
C LEU A 28 -12.98 -4.73 -13.71
N THR A 29 -12.08 -5.64 -14.09
CA THR A 29 -12.00 -6.18 -15.45
C THR A 29 -12.53 -7.60 -15.61
N ASN A 30 -13.11 -8.14 -14.55
CA ASN A 30 -13.59 -9.51 -14.52
C ASN A 30 -12.52 -10.55 -14.91
N GLY A 31 -11.28 -10.37 -14.45
CA GLY A 31 -10.19 -11.30 -14.70
C GLY A 31 -9.68 -11.31 -16.14
N LYS A 32 -9.94 -10.24 -16.90
CA LYS A 32 -9.47 -10.09 -18.29
C LYS A 32 -7.95 -10.23 -18.43
N TYR A 33 -7.19 -9.82 -17.42
CA TYR A 33 -5.73 -9.86 -17.42
C TYR A 33 -5.20 -11.00 -16.56
N VAL A 34 -4.18 -11.69 -17.06
CA VAL A 34 -3.46 -12.71 -16.29
C VAL A 34 -2.76 -12.05 -15.09
N GLU A 35 -2.99 -12.58 -13.90
CA GLU A 35 -2.48 -12.04 -12.63
C GLU A 35 -0.98 -11.73 -12.62
N GLU A 36 -0.16 -12.68 -13.10
CA GLU A 36 1.29 -12.54 -13.13
C GLU A 36 1.72 -11.38 -14.04
N TRP A 37 1.12 -11.30 -15.23
CA TRP A 37 1.37 -10.22 -16.16
C TRP A 37 0.95 -8.86 -15.61
N LEU A 38 -0.21 -8.78 -14.95
CA LEU A 38 -0.70 -7.53 -14.36
C LEU A 38 0.24 -7.05 -13.25
N GLY A 39 0.71 -7.95 -12.38
CA GLY A 39 1.70 -7.63 -11.34
C GLY A 39 3.01 -7.11 -11.93
N ASP A 40 3.59 -7.82 -12.91
CA ASP A 40 4.85 -7.42 -13.55
C ASP A 40 4.72 -6.09 -14.31
N PHE A 41 3.60 -5.88 -15.00
CA PHE A 41 3.29 -4.63 -15.69
C PHE A 41 3.25 -3.44 -14.72
N LEU A 42 2.54 -3.58 -13.59
CA LEU A 42 2.44 -2.52 -12.58
C LEU A 42 3.78 -2.20 -11.94
N ILE A 43 4.59 -3.22 -11.64
CA ILE A 43 5.96 -3.03 -11.13
C ILE A 43 6.82 -2.31 -12.16
N GLY A 44 6.75 -2.71 -13.44
CA GLY A 44 7.49 -2.08 -14.53
C GLY A 44 7.10 -0.62 -14.72
N LEU A 45 5.80 -0.33 -14.74
CA LEU A 45 5.27 1.03 -14.87
C LEU A 45 5.68 1.91 -13.69
N ALA A 46 5.51 1.43 -12.46
CA ALA A 46 5.87 2.18 -11.25
C ALA A 46 7.37 2.50 -11.19
N LYS A 47 8.24 1.56 -11.61
CA LYS A 47 9.68 1.79 -11.73
C LYS A 47 10.02 2.79 -12.84
N ALA A 48 9.42 2.64 -14.03
CA ALA A 48 9.66 3.54 -15.16
C ALA A 48 9.26 5.00 -14.84
N ARG A 49 8.22 5.17 -14.01
CA ARG A 49 7.73 6.47 -13.54
C ARG A 49 8.34 6.93 -12.22
N SER A 50 9.30 6.18 -11.66
CA SER A 50 9.93 6.49 -10.37
C SER A 50 8.93 6.68 -9.22
N LEU A 51 7.77 6.02 -9.27
CA LEU A 51 6.75 6.04 -8.21
C LEU A 51 7.16 5.19 -7.02
N THR A 52 8.04 4.22 -7.27
CA THR A 52 8.64 3.37 -6.25
C THR A 52 10.11 3.13 -6.53
N HIS A 53 10.92 3.17 -5.47
CA HIS A 53 12.33 2.80 -5.53
C HIS A 53 12.59 1.34 -5.11
N VAL A 54 11.65 0.75 -4.40
CA VAL A 54 11.82 -0.56 -3.74
C VAL A 54 10.74 -1.56 -4.14
N GLY A 55 9.90 -1.20 -5.10
CA GLY A 55 8.77 -2.00 -5.55
C GLY A 55 7.48 -1.66 -4.81
N GLU A 56 7.50 -0.98 -3.67
CA GLU A 56 6.31 -0.63 -2.90
C GLU A 56 5.71 0.76 -3.21
N LEU A 57 4.38 0.88 -3.09
CA LEU A 57 3.67 2.16 -3.11
C LEU A 57 2.97 2.40 -1.78
N PHE A 58 3.34 3.46 -1.08
CA PHE A 58 2.76 3.76 0.23
C PHE A 58 2.17 5.15 0.34
N GLU A 59 2.50 6.08 -0.55
CA GLU A 59 1.86 7.39 -0.54
C GLU A 59 0.64 7.41 -1.46
N ILE A 60 -0.42 8.07 -1.02
CA ILE A 60 -1.68 8.14 -1.79
C ILE A 60 -1.47 8.85 -3.12
N ASP A 61 -0.69 9.92 -3.15
CA ASP A 61 -0.31 10.65 -4.36
C ASP A 61 0.46 9.77 -5.35
N LYS A 62 1.30 8.84 -4.87
CA LYS A 62 1.99 7.88 -5.74
C LYS A 62 1.06 6.80 -6.27
N VAL A 63 0.07 6.39 -5.49
CA VAL A 63 -1.00 5.50 -5.98
C VAL A 63 -1.87 6.23 -7.01
N GLU A 64 -2.23 7.48 -6.74
CA GLU A 64 -3.01 8.33 -7.64
C GLU A 64 -2.27 8.54 -8.98
N GLU A 65 -0.98 8.86 -8.94
CA GLU A 65 -0.14 8.99 -10.12
C GLU A 65 -0.08 7.68 -10.93
N LEU A 66 0.02 6.52 -10.25
CA LEU A 66 -0.06 5.21 -10.91
C LEU A 66 -1.43 5.01 -11.59
N LEU A 67 -2.53 5.32 -10.90
CA LEU A 67 -3.89 5.19 -11.43
C LEU A 67 -4.12 6.11 -12.64
N LEU A 68 -3.56 7.32 -12.64
CA LEU A 68 -3.57 8.22 -13.80
C LEU A 68 -2.88 7.59 -15.01
N TRP A 69 -1.69 6.99 -14.82
CA TRP A 69 -1.00 6.31 -15.92
C TRP A 69 -1.79 5.10 -16.41
N LEU A 70 -2.38 4.31 -15.50
CA LEU A 70 -3.24 3.19 -15.87
C LEU A 70 -4.46 3.63 -16.70
N ASN A 71 -5.00 4.82 -16.41
CA ASN A 71 -6.12 5.45 -17.11
C ASN A 71 -5.85 5.72 -18.61
N GLY A 72 -4.62 5.55 -19.10
CA GLY A 72 -4.28 5.66 -20.53
C GLY A 72 -3.80 4.36 -21.18
N TYR A 73 -3.39 3.35 -20.40
CA TYR A 73 -2.77 2.13 -20.94
C TYR A 73 -3.69 0.91 -20.96
N LEU A 74 -4.55 0.73 -19.94
CA LEU A 74 -5.31 -0.50 -19.79
C LEU A 74 -6.82 -0.27 -19.78
N LEU A 75 -7.29 0.72 -19.03
CA LEU A 75 -8.69 0.90 -18.68
C LEU A 75 -8.99 2.38 -18.52
N SER A 76 -10.23 2.77 -18.79
CA SER A 76 -10.71 4.09 -18.38
C SER A 76 -11.18 4.02 -16.93
N LEU A 77 -10.36 4.54 -16.03
CA LEU A 77 -10.58 4.54 -14.59
C LEU A 77 -11.16 5.87 -14.14
N ASP A 78 -12.06 5.80 -13.16
CA ASP A 78 -12.46 6.94 -12.35
C ASP A 78 -12.02 6.67 -10.91
N TYR A 79 -11.25 7.58 -10.34
CA TYR A 79 -10.73 7.43 -8.98
C TYR A 79 -10.82 8.76 -8.21
N GLN A 80 -10.99 8.64 -6.88
CA GLN A 80 -11.15 9.79 -5.99
C GLN A 80 -10.41 9.53 -4.69
N VAL A 81 -9.51 10.44 -4.32
CA VAL A 81 -8.99 10.49 -2.95
C VAL A 81 -10.09 11.07 -2.05
N LYS A 82 -10.43 10.37 -0.98
CA LYS A 82 -11.38 10.81 0.04
C LYS A 82 -10.71 10.94 1.38
N THR A 83 -11.17 11.90 2.15
CA THR A 83 -10.72 12.14 3.53
C THR A 83 -11.83 11.83 4.52
N PHE A 84 -11.45 11.47 5.74
CA PHE A 84 -12.35 11.21 6.85
C PHE A 84 -11.61 11.49 8.17
N ASP A 85 -12.33 12.01 9.16
CA ASP A 85 -11.80 12.35 10.48
C ASP A 85 -12.37 11.46 11.59
N THR A 86 -13.46 10.72 11.32
CA THR A 86 -14.07 9.77 12.26
C THR A 86 -14.34 8.39 11.63
N ALA A 87 -14.69 7.41 12.46
CA ALA A 87 -15.08 6.09 11.99
C ALA A 87 -16.42 6.11 11.24
N GLU A 88 -17.36 6.95 11.67
CA GLU A 88 -18.66 7.15 11.02
C GLU A 88 -18.47 7.79 9.64
N GLU A 89 -17.59 8.78 9.53
CA GLU A 89 -17.24 9.38 8.23
C GLU A 89 -16.56 8.35 7.31
N LEU A 90 -15.66 7.52 7.85
CA LEU A 90 -15.05 6.42 7.10
C LEU A 90 -16.11 5.46 6.55
N GLU A 91 -17.06 5.03 7.40
CA GLU A 91 -18.17 4.16 7.02
C GLU A 91 -18.98 4.77 5.86
N GLN A 92 -19.37 6.04 6.02
CA GLN A 92 -20.15 6.76 5.02
C GLN A 92 -19.40 6.88 3.68
N VAL A 93 -18.11 7.24 3.72
CA VAL A 93 -17.28 7.34 2.51
C VAL A 93 -17.19 5.99 1.77
N ILE A 94 -17.02 4.89 2.52
CA ILE A 94 -16.99 3.55 1.95
C ILE A 94 -18.35 3.23 1.32
N GLU A 95 -19.44 3.35 2.07
CA GLU A 95 -20.78 3.01 1.58
C GLU A 95 -21.17 3.79 0.32
N ASP A 96 -20.96 5.10 0.31
CA ASP A 96 -21.31 5.95 -0.82
C ASP A 96 -20.46 5.63 -2.06
N GLY A 97 -19.18 5.30 -1.85
CA GLY A 97 -18.30 4.78 -2.91
C GLY A 97 -18.82 3.47 -3.48
N LEU A 98 -19.11 2.49 -2.63
CA LEU A 98 -19.62 1.18 -3.04
C LEU A 98 -20.94 1.30 -3.81
N LYS A 99 -21.91 2.12 -3.34
CA LYS A 99 -23.20 2.37 -4.00
C LYS A 99 -23.03 2.91 -5.42
N ARG A 100 -21.97 3.70 -5.67
CA ARG A 100 -21.67 4.29 -6.99
C ARG A 100 -20.86 3.35 -7.89
N GLY A 101 -20.34 2.24 -7.34
CA GLY A 101 -19.56 1.23 -8.04
C GLY A 101 -18.04 1.42 -7.94
N TYR A 102 -17.55 2.01 -6.86
CA TYR A 102 -16.11 2.11 -6.57
C TYR A 102 -15.70 1.10 -5.50
N TYR A 103 -14.54 0.47 -5.69
CA TYR A 103 -13.80 -0.21 -4.62
C TYR A 103 -13.11 0.83 -3.74
N ALA A 104 -13.02 0.58 -2.44
CA ALA A 104 -12.27 1.45 -1.52
C ALA A 104 -10.93 0.81 -1.15
N MET A 105 -9.84 1.50 -1.43
CA MET A 105 -8.48 1.10 -1.09
C MET A 105 -7.99 1.96 0.09
N ILE A 106 -7.71 1.33 1.22
CA ILE A 106 -7.35 2.01 2.47
C ILE A 106 -6.02 1.47 3.02
N PRO A 107 -5.08 2.35 3.41
CA PRO A 107 -3.89 1.94 4.14
C PRO A 107 -4.21 1.79 5.63
N TYR A 108 -3.66 0.76 6.27
CA TYR A 108 -3.87 0.50 7.69
C TYR A 108 -2.68 -0.22 8.31
N TYR A 109 -2.53 -0.08 9.63
CA TYR A 109 -1.56 -0.86 10.38
C TYR A 109 -2.13 -2.25 10.70
N ALA A 110 -1.36 -3.29 10.43
CA ALA A 110 -1.84 -4.66 10.45
C ALA A 110 -0.90 -5.58 11.23
N LYS A 111 -1.46 -6.51 12.00
CA LYS A 111 -0.71 -7.61 12.61
C LYS A 111 -1.27 -8.93 12.11
N SER A 112 -0.40 -9.73 11.49
CA SER A 112 -0.83 -10.99 10.86
C SER A 112 -1.96 -10.80 9.84
N ALA A 113 -1.95 -9.66 9.13
CA ALA A 113 -2.93 -9.18 8.14
C ALA A 113 -4.18 -8.46 8.66
N TYR A 114 -4.50 -8.55 9.95
CA TYR A 114 -5.68 -7.93 10.55
C TYR A 114 -5.42 -6.51 11.05
N PRO A 115 -6.40 -5.59 11.01
CA PRO A 115 -6.30 -4.27 11.63
C PRO A 115 -5.79 -4.37 13.07
N TYR A 116 -4.84 -3.50 13.42
CA TYR A 116 -4.19 -3.56 14.72
C TYR A 116 -3.65 -2.20 15.15
N VAL A 117 -3.86 -1.88 16.43
CA VAL A 117 -3.23 -0.72 17.09
C VAL A 117 -2.07 -1.21 17.95
N PRO A 118 -0.81 -0.82 17.65
CA PRO A 118 0.33 -1.27 18.42
C PRO A 118 0.45 -0.56 19.77
N SER A 119 0.84 -1.30 20.81
CA SER A 119 1.19 -0.74 22.12
C SER A 119 2.62 -0.17 22.21
N LYS A 120 3.40 -0.32 21.13
CA LYS A 120 4.79 0.15 21.01
C LYS A 120 4.95 0.95 19.72
N LYS A 121 6.15 1.53 19.51
CA LYS A 121 6.47 2.24 18.27
C LYS A 121 6.13 1.36 17.05
N PRO A 122 5.34 1.86 16.08
CA PRO A 122 4.95 1.09 14.90
C PRO A 122 6.16 0.72 14.04
N ASP A 123 6.10 -0.47 13.44
CA ASP A 123 7.09 -1.04 12.51
C ASP A 123 6.51 -1.06 11.10
N MET A 124 7.29 -0.64 10.11
CA MET A 124 6.86 -0.57 8.72
C MET A 124 6.39 -1.91 8.15
N LYS A 125 6.92 -3.04 8.66
CA LYS A 125 6.52 -4.39 8.23
C LYS A 125 5.03 -4.69 8.38
N ASN A 126 4.35 -3.88 9.18
CA ASN A 126 2.94 -4.02 9.51
C ASN A 126 2.08 -2.98 8.78
N VAL A 127 2.64 -2.06 8.01
CA VAL A 127 1.83 -1.13 7.22
C VAL A 127 1.41 -1.82 5.92
N HIS A 128 0.11 -1.84 5.65
CA HIS A 128 -0.45 -2.54 4.50
C HIS A 128 -1.59 -1.77 3.86
N TRP A 129 -1.88 -2.14 2.60
CA TRP A 129 -3.07 -1.71 1.89
C TRP A 129 -4.11 -2.81 1.87
N GLY A 130 -5.36 -2.42 2.07
CA GLY A 130 -6.52 -3.28 1.92
C GLY A 130 -7.47 -2.75 0.86
N VAL A 131 -8.20 -3.66 0.24
CA VAL A 131 -9.26 -3.35 -0.73
C VAL A 131 -10.59 -3.82 -0.15
N ILE A 132 -11.57 -2.93 -0.15
CA ILE A 132 -12.93 -3.12 0.36
C ILE A 132 -13.88 -3.10 -0.84
N TRP A 133 -14.75 -4.11 -0.91
CA TRP A 133 -15.72 -4.29 -2.00
C TRP A 133 -17.17 -4.37 -1.50
N GLY A 134 -17.38 -4.37 -0.18
CA GLY A 134 -18.70 -4.49 0.41
C GLY A 134 -18.76 -4.06 1.86
N MET A 135 -19.99 -3.87 2.33
CA MET A 135 -20.36 -3.60 3.72
C MET A 135 -21.56 -4.48 4.05
N GLU A 136 -21.51 -5.21 5.16
CA GLU A 136 -22.58 -6.10 5.63
C GLU A 136 -22.78 -5.91 7.13
N ASN A 137 -23.95 -5.41 7.55
CA ASN A 137 -24.30 -5.18 8.97
C ASN A 137 -23.25 -4.33 9.73
N GLY A 138 -22.72 -3.27 9.11
CA GLY A 138 -21.67 -2.42 9.69
C GLY A 138 -20.26 -3.06 9.70
N LEU A 139 -20.08 -4.20 9.02
CA LEU A 139 -18.81 -4.89 8.88
C LEU A 139 -18.27 -4.73 7.46
N VAL A 140 -16.97 -4.46 7.38
CA VAL A 140 -16.22 -4.37 6.14
C VAL A 140 -16.11 -5.74 5.49
N GLN A 141 -16.36 -5.79 4.18
CA GLN A 141 -16.02 -6.93 3.33
C GLN A 141 -14.82 -6.53 2.48
N GLY A 142 -13.65 -7.04 2.86
CA GLY A 142 -12.39 -6.65 2.25
C GLY A 142 -11.29 -7.71 2.36
N SER A 143 -10.17 -7.44 1.69
CA SER A 143 -8.98 -8.28 1.76
C SER A 143 -7.72 -7.42 1.84
N GLN A 144 -6.71 -7.94 2.54
CA GLN A 144 -5.37 -7.39 2.49
C GLN A 144 -4.70 -7.80 1.17
N SER A 145 -3.85 -6.92 0.66
CA SER A 145 -2.88 -7.17 -0.43
C SER A 145 -1.75 -8.18 -0.08
N ASN A 146 -2.09 -9.29 0.59
CA ASN A 146 -1.17 -10.35 0.97
C ASN A 146 -1.69 -11.72 0.47
N PRO A 147 -0.95 -12.42 -0.41
CA PRO A 147 -1.41 -13.67 -1.01
C PRO A 147 -1.64 -14.82 -0.01
N TYR A 148 -1.01 -14.76 1.16
CA TYR A 148 -1.05 -15.85 2.16
C TYR A 148 -2.10 -15.66 3.25
N LYS A 149 -2.73 -14.48 3.32
CA LYS A 149 -3.72 -14.13 4.36
C LYS A 149 -4.97 -13.52 3.70
N LYS A 150 -5.69 -14.38 2.97
CA LYS A 150 -6.96 -14.05 2.29
C LYS A 150 -7.98 -13.52 3.31
N LYS A 151 -8.77 -12.50 2.92
CA LYS A 151 -9.96 -12.02 3.65
C LYS A 151 -9.68 -11.40 5.03
N ALA A 152 -8.48 -10.88 5.26
CA ALA A 152 -8.11 -10.32 6.56
C ALA A 152 -8.87 -9.04 6.96
N LEU A 153 -9.49 -8.35 5.99
CA LEU A 153 -10.41 -7.24 6.25
C LEU A 153 -11.89 -7.66 6.23
N ARG A 154 -12.18 -8.94 6.01
CA ARG A 154 -13.55 -9.44 6.04
C ARG A 154 -14.06 -9.49 7.47
N ASP A 155 -15.32 -9.11 7.62
CA ASP A 155 -16.05 -9.11 8.89
C ASP A 155 -15.38 -8.25 9.97
N GLN A 156 -14.58 -7.25 9.55
CA GLN A 156 -13.95 -6.29 10.46
C GLN A 156 -14.89 -5.12 10.72
N LYS A 157 -14.91 -4.60 11.95
CA LYS A 157 -15.68 -3.40 12.24
C LYS A 157 -14.97 -2.19 11.63
N VAL A 158 -15.75 -1.22 11.15
CA VAL A 158 -15.19 0.02 10.59
C VAL A 158 -14.31 0.75 11.62
N ILE A 159 -14.71 0.76 12.89
CA ILE A 159 -13.93 1.37 13.98
C ILE A 159 -12.52 0.77 14.09
N ASP A 160 -12.36 -0.55 13.94
CA ASP A 160 -11.07 -1.22 14.04
C ASP A 160 -10.15 -0.84 12.86
N VAL A 161 -10.74 -0.68 11.66
CA VAL A 161 -10.04 -0.22 10.47
C VAL A 161 -9.63 1.24 10.60
N TYR A 162 -10.52 2.09 11.11
CA TYR A 162 -10.25 3.50 11.39
C TYR A 162 -9.10 3.66 12.39
N GLU A 163 -9.15 2.97 13.53
CA GLU A 163 -8.11 3.03 14.55
C GLU A 163 -6.75 2.57 14.01
N ALA A 164 -6.74 1.49 13.20
CA ALA A 164 -5.54 1.00 12.54
C ALA A 164 -4.98 1.97 11.49
N ASN A 165 -5.84 2.70 10.77
CA ASN A 165 -5.42 3.77 9.86
C ASN A 165 -4.85 4.98 10.62
N ALA A 166 -5.44 5.35 11.76
CA ALA A 166 -4.99 6.48 12.58
C ALA A 166 -3.55 6.30 13.13
N VAL A 167 -3.07 5.06 13.25
CA VAL A 167 -1.66 4.76 13.60
C VAL A 167 -0.67 5.35 12.59
N LEU A 168 -1.09 5.53 11.33
CA LEU A 168 -0.25 5.98 10.21
C LEU A 168 -0.08 7.52 10.15
N ASP A 169 -0.47 8.24 11.20
CA ASP A 169 -0.36 9.70 11.30
C ASP A 169 1.08 10.15 11.59
N GLY A 170 1.67 10.86 10.61
CA GLY A 170 2.97 11.56 10.75
C GLY A 170 4.14 10.66 11.17
N LYS A 171 4.06 9.35 10.93
CA LYS A 171 5.08 8.40 11.40
C LYS A 171 6.24 8.35 10.43
N VAL A 172 7.45 8.59 10.93
CA VAL A 172 8.68 8.33 10.19
C VAL A 172 9.00 6.84 10.28
N PHE A 173 8.89 6.15 9.15
CA PHE A 173 9.25 4.75 9.03
C PHE A 173 10.64 4.58 8.41
N GLU A 174 11.34 3.57 8.89
CA GLU A 174 12.71 3.24 8.50
C GLU A 174 12.72 2.08 7.50
N TRP A 175 12.79 2.40 6.21
CA TRP A 175 12.63 1.44 5.11
C TRP A 175 13.69 0.36 5.06
N TYR A 176 14.89 0.67 5.48
CA TYR A 176 16.00 -0.26 5.41
C TYR A 176 15.79 -1.54 6.23
N LYS A 177 15.04 -1.43 7.34
CA LYS A 177 14.65 -2.57 8.18
C LYS A 177 13.66 -3.49 7.48
N TYR A 178 12.83 -2.92 6.61
CA TYR A 178 11.84 -3.64 5.82
C TYR A 178 12.48 -4.37 4.63
N LEU A 179 13.40 -3.71 3.92
CA LEU A 179 14.12 -4.27 2.77
C LEU A 179 15.11 -5.39 3.11
N LYS A 180 15.19 -5.79 4.38
CA LYS A 180 16.25 -6.68 4.92
C LYS A 180 17.65 -6.24 4.48
N CYS A 181 17.83 -4.93 4.28
CA CYS A 181 19.08 -4.39 3.78
C CYS A 181 20.05 -4.33 4.97
N LYS A 182 20.85 -5.39 5.15
CA LYS A 182 21.88 -5.48 6.19
C LYS A 182 22.89 -4.32 6.14
N CYS A 183 22.96 -3.62 5.01
CA CYS A 183 23.77 -2.44 4.77
C CYS A 183 23.55 -1.27 5.75
N MET A 184 22.35 -1.18 6.33
CA MET A 184 21.84 0.06 6.92
C MET A 184 21.52 0.00 8.42
N GLU A 185 22.01 -0.98 9.17
CA GLU A 185 22.12 -0.86 10.64
C GLU A 185 23.20 0.18 11.01
N VAL A 186 23.02 1.41 10.55
CA VAL A 186 23.75 2.59 11.00
C VAL A 186 22.93 3.13 12.16
N THR A 187 23.20 2.60 13.35
CA THR A 187 22.48 2.90 14.60
C THR A 187 22.55 4.38 15.01
N LYS A 188 23.36 5.20 14.33
CA LYS A 188 23.42 6.67 14.44
C LYS A 188 23.76 7.28 13.08
N VAL A 189 22.85 8.08 12.51
CA VAL A 189 23.14 8.88 11.31
C VAL A 189 24.35 9.80 11.62
N PRO A 190 25.51 9.61 10.96
CA PRO A 190 26.67 10.46 11.20
C PRO A 190 26.39 11.87 10.68
N LYS A 191 26.88 12.91 11.37
CA LYS A 191 26.70 14.31 10.97
C LYS A 191 27.35 14.65 9.61
N LYS A 192 28.16 13.76 9.03
CA LYS A 192 28.91 13.97 7.78
C LYS A 192 28.66 12.85 6.77
N ILE A 193 28.32 13.24 5.53
CA ILE A 193 28.00 12.34 4.39
C ILE A 193 29.15 11.36 4.07
N ALA A 194 30.41 11.76 4.26
CA ALA A 194 31.57 10.91 3.96
C ALA A 194 31.68 9.68 4.89
N GLU A 195 31.29 9.82 6.17
CA GLU A 195 31.32 8.73 7.15
C GLU A 195 30.23 7.69 6.87
N TYR A 196 29.05 8.15 6.44
CA TYR A 196 27.97 7.29 5.94
C TYR A 196 28.42 6.47 4.72
N LYS A 197 29.04 7.11 3.71
CA LYS A 197 29.53 6.44 2.50
C LYS A 197 30.54 5.33 2.79
N ASN A 198 31.42 5.51 3.78
CA ASN A 198 32.40 4.49 4.18
C ASN A 198 31.78 3.31 4.96
N GLN A 199 30.73 3.55 5.75
CA GLN A 199 30.03 2.47 6.45
C GLN A 199 29.25 1.59 5.47
N VAL A 200 28.52 2.19 4.54
CA VAL A 200 27.77 1.49 3.48
C VAL A 200 28.68 0.56 2.66
N LYS A 201 29.87 1.04 2.25
CA LYS A 201 30.85 0.22 1.51
C LYS A 201 31.37 -1.01 2.28
N LYS A 202 31.37 -0.97 3.62
CA LYS A 202 31.86 -2.08 4.45
C LYS A 202 30.81 -3.15 4.70
N THR A 203 29.53 -2.78 4.80
CA THR A 203 28.42 -3.69 5.16
C THR A 203 27.68 -4.30 3.97
N CYS A 204 27.75 -3.70 2.78
CA CYS A 204 27.05 -4.16 1.56
C CYS A 204 27.83 -5.19 0.71
N ARG A 205 28.10 -6.40 1.23
CA ARG A 205 28.83 -7.45 0.47
C ARG A 205 27.98 -8.62 -0.05
N GLN A 206 26.64 -8.61 0.07
CA GLN A 206 25.80 -9.73 -0.40
C GLN A 206 25.00 -9.36 -1.66
N GLU A 207 25.02 -10.24 -2.67
CA GLU A 207 24.40 -10.10 -4.00
C GLU A 207 22.89 -9.84 -4.01
N SER A 208 22.17 -10.16 -2.92
CA SER A 208 20.73 -9.89 -2.77
C SER A 208 20.40 -8.51 -2.22
N CYS A 209 21.41 -7.68 -1.92
CA CYS A 209 21.18 -6.27 -1.66
C CYS A 209 20.92 -5.60 -3.01
N VAL A 210 19.66 -5.21 -3.25
CA VAL A 210 19.33 -4.21 -4.28
C VAL A 210 20.39 -3.12 -4.16
N GLN A 211 21.19 -2.91 -5.22
CA GLN A 211 22.22 -1.88 -5.21
C GLN A 211 21.56 -0.52 -4.98
N LEU A 212 21.54 -0.09 -3.72
CA LEU A 212 21.02 1.20 -3.26
C LEU A 212 21.98 2.34 -3.63
N ASP A 213 22.93 2.11 -4.54
CA ASP A 213 24.00 3.05 -4.91
C ASP A 213 23.47 4.39 -5.45
N ARG A 214 22.18 4.44 -5.80
CA ARG A 214 21.44 5.62 -6.27
C ARG A 214 20.48 6.22 -5.24
N LEU A 215 20.33 5.63 -4.06
CA LEU A 215 19.40 6.07 -3.02
C LEU A 215 20.14 6.78 -1.88
N HIS A 216 19.75 8.02 -1.63
CA HIS A 216 20.26 8.77 -0.49
C HIS A 216 19.62 8.25 0.81
N PRO A 217 20.27 8.35 1.98
CA PRO A 217 19.69 7.91 3.26
C PRO A 217 18.31 8.53 3.56
N GLN A 218 18.06 9.76 3.11
CA GLN A 218 16.74 10.39 3.16
C GLN A 218 15.66 9.66 2.37
N ASN A 219 16.02 8.90 1.34
CA ASN A 219 15.08 8.09 0.54
C ASN A 219 14.72 6.78 1.24
N CYS A 220 15.44 6.44 2.32
CA CYS A 220 15.18 5.26 3.15
C CYS A 220 14.46 5.62 4.47
N LEU A 221 14.15 6.90 4.67
CA LEU A 221 13.30 7.40 5.75
C LEU A 221 12.12 8.11 5.08
N GLN A 222 10.90 7.72 5.42
CA GLN A 222 9.72 8.39 4.86
C GLN A 222 8.73 8.65 5.96
N THR A 223 8.25 9.89 5.99
CA THR A 223 7.10 10.25 6.80
C THR A 223 5.86 9.77 6.08
N VAL A 224 5.18 8.79 6.66
CA VAL A 224 3.88 8.33 6.19
C VAL A 224 2.83 9.22 6.84
N ASN A 225 2.01 9.87 6.01
CA ASN A 225 0.85 10.65 6.45
C ASN A 225 -0.40 10.21 5.68
N LEU A 226 -0.91 9.05 6.10
CA LEU A 226 -2.03 8.33 5.47
C LEU A 226 -3.27 8.26 6.35
N LYS A 227 -3.20 8.82 7.56
CA LYS A 227 -4.36 8.93 8.43
C LYS A 227 -5.47 9.68 7.71
N GLY A 228 -6.70 9.20 7.88
CA GLY A 228 -7.90 9.89 7.44
C GLY A 228 -8.02 9.95 5.94
N LYS A 229 -7.41 9.01 5.20
CA LYS A 229 -7.41 9.01 3.74
C LYS A 229 -7.62 7.61 3.16
N LEU A 230 -8.39 7.54 2.09
CA LEU A 230 -8.55 6.35 1.25
C LEU A 230 -8.71 6.75 -0.22
N ILE A 231 -8.61 5.76 -1.11
CA ILE A 231 -8.80 5.96 -2.54
C ILE A 231 -10.01 5.13 -2.98
N LEU A 232 -11.00 5.79 -3.58
CA LEU A 232 -12.09 5.11 -4.30
C LEU A 232 -11.65 4.88 -5.74
N ILE A 233 -11.86 3.68 -6.28
CA ILE A 233 -11.41 3.28 -7.63
C ILE A 233 -12.54 2.53 -8.35
N GLY A 234 -12.92 2.99 -9.53
CA GLY A 234 -13.98 2.45 -10.37
C GLY A 234 -13.67 2.61 -11.86
N LEU A 235 -14.62 2.21 -12.70
CA LEU A 235 -14.56 2.49 -14.15
C LEU A 235 -15.24 3.82 -14.45
N HIS A 236 -14.68 4.56 -15.41
CA HIS A 236 -15.36 5.72 -15.97
C HIS A 236 -16.64 5.27 -16.69
N LYS A 237 -17.74 6.01 -16.48
CA LYS A 237 -19.06 5.71 -17.08
C LYS A 237 -19.31 6.56 -18.31
#